data_AF-A0A522AQ95-F1
#
_entry.id   AF-A0A522AQ95-F1
#
_cell.length_a   1.000
_cell.length_b   1.000
_cell.length_c   1.000
_cell.angle_alpha   90.00
_cell.angle_beta   90.00
_cell.angle_gamma   90.00
#
_symmetry.space_group_name_H-M   'P 1'
#
loop_
_entity.id
_entity.type
_entity.pdbx_description
1 polymer ?
#
loop_
_entity_poly.entity_id
_entity_poly.type
_entity_poly.pdbx_seq_one_letter_code
_entity_poly.pdbx_strand_id
1 'polypeptide(L)'
;MSSAAIARPSLNDALAAWKKILAERKLSTDLLWIFEENLCFEKKADVPGGIHIGFQRRFSPVPQEALDVAYEHFCESDSRIVFYRLGDNKGRSVCILLGD
;
A
#
# COMPACT_ATOMS: atom_id res chain seq x y z
N MET A 1 27.82 11.65 9.92
CA MET A 1 26.68 12.12 10.74
C MET A 1 26.02 10.88 11.32
N SER A 2 25.93 10.77 12.64
CA SER A 2 25.24 9.64 13.27
C SER A 2 23.75 9.80 12.99
N SER A 3 23.21 9.00 12.07
CA SER A 3 21.76 8.85 11.90
C SER A 3 21.19 8.43 13.26
N ALA A 4 20.41 9.29 13.90
CA ALA A 4 19.61 8.85 15.03
C ALA A 4 18.64 7.79 14.48
N ALA A 5 18.66 6.59 15.06
CA ALA A 5 17.76 5.51 14.65
C ALA A 5 16.33 6.06 14.61
N ILE A 6 15.72 6.09 13.42
CA ILE A 6 14.35 6.53 13.26
C ILE A 6 13.50 5.49 14.00
N ALA A 7 12.89 5.87 15.12
CA ALA A 7 11.97 5.00 15.83
C ALA A 7 10.72 4.81 14.97
N ARG A 8 10.67 3.71 14.22
CA ARG A 8 9.52 3.37 13.38
C ARG A 8 8.37 2.86 14.23
N PRO A 9 7.12 3.28 13.95
CA PRO A 9 5.97 2.73 14.65
C PRO A 9 5.80 1.25 14.31
N SER A 10 5.13 0.51 15.20
CA SER A 10 4.69 -0.85 14.86
C SER A 10 3.73 -0.82 13.67
N LEU A 11 3.59 -1.94 12.94
CA LEU A 11 2.60 -2.00 11.86
C LEU A 11 1.20 -1.68 12.38
N ASN A 12 0.84 -2.17 13.58
CA ASN A 12 -0.47 -1.88 14.19
C ASN A 12 -0.71 -0.38 14.38
N ASP A 13 0.29 0.35 14.87
CA ASP A 13 0.18 1.80 15.07
C ASP A 13 0.09 2.54 13.72
N ALA A 14 0.89 2.11 12.74
CA ALA A 14 0.86 2.66 11.39
C ALA A 14 -0.51 2.42 10.70
N LEU A 15 -1.08 1.21 10.85
CA LEU A 15 -2.40 0.86 10.34
C LEU A 15 -3.52 1.60 11.06
N ALA A 16 -3.39 1.82 12.37
CA ALA A 16 -4.35 2.61 13.14
C ALA A 16 -4.36 4.07 12.63
N ALA A 17 -3.19 4.66 12.42
CA ALA A 17 -3.05 5.99 11.84
C ALA A 17 -3.62 6.05 10.42
N TRP A 18 -3.35 5.05 9.58
CA TRP A 18 -3.89 4.97 8.24
C TRP A 18 -5.42 4.87 8.21
N LYS A 19 -6.01 4.00 9.03
CA LYS A 19 -7.46 3.86 9.18
C LYS A 19 -8.10 5.16 9.67
N LYS A 20 -7.45 5.90 10.57
CA LYS A 20 -7.91 7.23 11.00
C LYS A 20 -8.00 8.20 9.83
N ILE A 21 -6.96 8.27 9.00
CA ILE A 21 -6.94 9.13 7.79
C ILE A 21 -8.06 8.75 6.82
N LEU A 22 -8.29 7.45 6.62
CA LEU A 22 -9.38 6.97 5.76
C LEU A 22 -10.76 7.37 6.32
N ALA A 23 -10.98 7.19 7.62
CA ALA A 23 -12.22 7.55 8.29
C ALA A 23 -12.51 9.05 8.22
N GLU A 24 -11.49 9.90 8.45
CA GLU A 24 -11.59 11.37 8.32
C GLU A 24 -12.04 11.79 6.91
N ARG A 25 -11.63 11.01 5.89
CA ARG A 25 -12.02 11.21 4.49
C ARG A 25 -13.33 10.52 4.10
N LYS A 26 -14.04 9.93 5.06
CA LYS A 26 -15.28 9.12 4.85
C LYS A 26 -15.06 7.94 3.89
N LEU A 27 -13.86 7.37 3.90
CA LEU A 27 -13.51 6.17 3.14
C LEU A 27 -13.60 4.93 4.03
N SER A 28 -13.74 3.75 3.43
CA SER A 28 -13.78 2.50 4.19
C SER A 28 -12.47 2.22 4.90
N THR A 29 -12.56 1.80 6.16
CA THR A 29 -11.43 1.34 6.98
C THR A 29 -11.24 -0.18 6.95
N ASP A 30 -12.08 -0.90 6.23
CA ASP A 30 -11.86 -2.32 5.91
C ASP A 30 -10.86 -2.39 4.75
N LEU A 31 -9.67 -2.91 5.04
CA LEU A 31 -8.51 -2.79 4.16
C LEU A 31 -8.29 -4.09 3.38
N LEU A 32 -8.10 -3.96 2.08
CA LEU A 32 -7.68 -5.05 1.22
C LEU A 32 -6.30 -4.70 0.64
N TRP A 33 -5.29 -5.45 1.05
CA TRP A 33 -3.91 -5.23 0.60
C TRP A 33 -3.62 -5.95 -0.70
N ILE A 34 -2.89 -5.26 -1.57
CA ILE A 34 -2.15 -5.83 -2.68
C ILE A 34 -0.69 -5.39 -2.59
N PHE A 35 0.20 -6.15 -3.21
CA PHE A 35 1.61 -5.79 -3.32
C PHE A 35 1.98 -5.41 -4.75
N GLU A 36 3.21 -4.92 -4.93
CA GLU A 36 3.71 -4.40 -6.20
C GLU A 36 3.60 -5.39 -7.36
N GLU A 37 3.68 -6.69 -7.09
CA GLU A 37 3.56 -7.76 -8.08
C GLU A 37 2.15 -7.83 -8.69
N ASN A 38 1.17 -7.19 -8.04
CA ASN A 38 -0.18 -7.07 -8.57
C ASN A 38 -0.34 -5.86 -9.48
N LEU A 39 0.66 -4.97 -9.59
CA LEU A 39 0.62 -3.82 -10.50
C LEU A 39 0.83 -4.29 -11.94
N CYS A 40 0.09 -3.68 -12.87
CA CYS A 40 0.17 -3.99 -14.29
C CYS A 40 0.44 -2.71 -15.08
N PHE A 41 1.43 -2.76 -15.98
CA PHE A 41 1.69 -1.69 -16.94
C PHE A 41 1.00 -2.04 -18.25
N GLU A 42 -0.05 -1.30 -18.58
CA GLU A 42 -0.84 -1.50 -19.78
C GLU A 42 -0.58 -0.37 -20.77
N LYS A 43 -0.54 -0.68 -22.07
CA LYS A 43 -0.39 0.36 -23.09
C LYS A 43 -1.66 1.18 -23.18
N LYS A 44 -1.53 2.51 -23.11
CA LYS A 44 -2.64 3.43 -23.28
C LYS A 44 -2.85 3.72 -24.76
N ALA A 45 -3.92 3.17 -25.35
CA ALA A 45 -4.13 3.19 -26.80
C ALA A 45 -4.39 4.61 -27.36
N ASP A 46 -4.88 5.53 -26.55
CA ASP A 46 -5.26 6.90 -26.91
C ASP A 46 -4.09 7.91 -26.84
N VAL A 47 -2.92 7.51 -26.33
CA VAL A 47 -1.75 8.38 -26.19
C VAL A 47 -0.53 7.69 -26.80
N PRO A 48 0.11 8.25 -27.86
CA PRO A 48 1.36 7.71 -28.38
C PRO A 48 2.42 7.59 -27.28
N GLY A 49 2.93 6.37 -27.05
CA GLY A 49 3.87 6.09 -25.96
C GLY A 49 3.25 6.07 -24.56
N GLY A 50 1.93 6.21 -24.43
CA GLY A 50 1.23 6.22 -23.15
C GLY A 50 1.23 4.85 -22.47
N ILE A 51 1.38 4.86 -21.15
CA ILE A 51 1.27 3.70 -20.26
C ILE A 51 0.24 4.02 -19.17
N HIS A 52 -0.62 3.06 -18.86
CA HIS A 52 -1.52 3.08 -17.72
C HIS A 52 -1.03 2.08 -16.67
N ILE A 53 -1.00 2.51 -15.41
CA ILE A 53 -0.73 1.62 -14.28
C ILE A 53 -2.09 1.16 -13.74
N GLY A 54 -2.36 -0.13 -13.91
CA GLY A 54 -3.49 -0.81 -13.30
C GLY A 54 -3.03 -1.77 -12.21
N PHE A 55 -3.95 -2.61 -11.75
CA PHE A 55 -3.63 -3.75 -10.89
C PHE A 55 -4.52 -4.94 -11.22
N GLN A 56 -4.00 -6.15 -11.01
CA GLN A 56 -4.76 -7.38 -11.21
C GLN A 56 -6.01 -7.36 -10.33
N ARG A 57 -7.19 -7.56 -10.93
CA ARG A 57 -8.48 -7.55 -10.22
C ARG A 57 -8.88 -8.89 -9.60
N ARG A 58 -8.12 -9.94 -9.91
CA ARG A 58 -8.33 -11.30 -9.43
C ARG A 58 -7.11 -11.75 -8.65
N PHE A 59 -7.06 -11.41 -7.38
CA PHE A 59 -5.99 -11.79 -6.48
C PHE A 59 -6.59 -12.48 -5.26
N SER A 60 -5.81 -13.40 -4.70
CA SER A 60 -6.08 -13.89 -3.36
C SER A 60 -5.79 -12.75 -2.39
N PRO A 61 -6.66 -12.47 -1.41
CA PRO A 61 -6.36 -11.50 -0.37
C PRO A 61 -5.00 -11.81 0.26
N VAL A 62 -4.18 -10.77 0.40
CA VAL A 62 -2.89 -10.88 1.08
C VAL A 62 -3.17 -11.20 2.55
N PRO A 63 -2.58 -12.29 3.10
CA PRO A 63 -2.71 -12.59 4.51
C PRO A 63 -1.97 -11.55 5.35
N GLN A 64 -2.44 -11.31 6.58
CA GLN A 64 -1.90 -10.25 7.44
C GLN A 64 -0.39 -10.43 7.69
N GLU A 65 0.05 -11.68 7.86
CA GLU A 65 1.45 -12.03 8.11
C GLU A 65 2.37 -11.60 6.96
N ALA A 66 1.88 -11.61 5.73
CA ALA A 66 2.65 -11.14 4.58
C ALA A 66 2.81 -9.61 4.60
N LEU A 67 1.84 -8.88 5.15
CA LEU A 67 1.94 -7.43 5.34
C LEU A 67 2.94 -7.08 6.45
N ASP A 68 2.97 -7.87 7.53
CA ASP A 68 3.98 -7.75 8.58
C ASP A 68 5.39 -7.90 8.00
N VAL A 69 5.63 -8.96 7.22
CA VAL A 69 6.92 -9.21 6.54
C VAL A 69 7.30 -8.06 5.61
N ALA A 70 6.36 -7.56 4.79
CA ALA A 70 6.63 -6.45 3.89
C ALA A 70 6.96 -5.16 4.65
N TYR A 71 6.23 -4.87 5.73
CA TYR A 71 6.47 -3.68 6.56
C TYR A 71 7.82 -3.75 7.27
N GLU A 72 8.17 -4.91 7.84
CA GLU A 72 9.48 -5.15 8.46
C GLU A 72 10.61 -5.00 7.45
N HIS A 73 10.47 -5.55 6.24
CA HIS A 73 11.44 -5.40 5.17
C HIS A 73 11.71 -3.92 4.82
N PHE A 74 10.67 -3.09 4.74
CA PHE A 74 10.84 -1.64 4.53
C PHE A 74 11.40 -0.90 5.75
N CYS A 75 11.18 -1.43 6.96
CA CYS A 75 11.81 -0.90 8.16
C CYS A 75 13.32 -1.17 8.18
N GLU A 76 13.73 -2.39 7.85
CA GLU A 76 15.14 -2.83 7.85
C GLU A 76 15.97 -2.14 6.77
N SER A 77 15.37 -1.85 5.62
CA SER A 77 16.03 -1.16 4.49
C SER A 77 16.16 0.35 4.67
N ASP A 78 15.71 0.89 5.81
CA ASP A 78 15.59 2.33 6.05
C ASP A 78 14.74 3.10 5.00
N SER A 79 13.99 2.40 4.14
CA SER A 79 13.08 2.99 3.14
C SER A 79 11.92 3.74 3.78
N ARG A 80 11.41 4.79 3.13
CA ARG A 80 10.19 5.46 3.58
C ARG A 80 9.00 4.58 3.30
N ILE A 81 8.14 4.39 4.30
CA ILE A 81 6.95 3.55 4.15
C ILE A 81 5.79 4.41 3.67
N VAL A 82 5.21 4.01 2.54
CA VAL A 82 4.10 4.72 1.91
C VAL A 82 2.87 3.82 1.87
N PHE A 83 1.80 4.28 2.51
CA PHE A 83 0.48 3.68 2.41
C PHE A 83 -0.34 4.40 1.34
N TYR A 84 -0.79 3.68 0.31
CA TYR A 84 -1.57 4.27 -0.78
C TYR A 84 -2.90 3.55 -0.98
N ARG A 85 -3.98 4.30 -1.21
CA ARG A 85 -5.31 3.75 -1.56
C ARG A 85 -5.53 3.86 -3.07
N LEU A 86 -5.67 2.72 -3.72
CA LEU A 86 -5.92 2.61 -5.15
C LEU A 86 -7.40 2.79 -5.51
N GLY A 87 -8.32 2.44 -4.60
CA GLY A 87 -9.75 2.56 -4.84
C GLY A 87 -10.58 1.84 -3.78
N ASP A 88 -11.82 1.50 -4.13
CA ASP A 88 -12.69 0.65 -3.33
C ASP A 88 -13.24 -0.54 -4.12
N ASN A 89 -13.60 -1.59 -3.38
CA ASN A 89 -14.28 -2.76 -3.91
C ASN A 89 -15.19 -3.36 -2.83
N LYS A 90 -16.50 -3.37 -3.07
CA LYS A 90 -17.52 -3.91 -2.14
C LYS A 90 -17.37 -3.37 -0.71
N GLY A 91 -17.18 -2.07 -0.58
CA GLY A 91 -17.05 -1.41 0.73
C GLY A 91 -15.71 -1.60 1.41
N ARG A 92 -14.68 -2.11 0.71
CA ARG A 92 -13.29 -2.21 1.21
C ARG A 92 -12.40 -1.23 0.48
N SER A 93 -11.44 -0.62 1.17
CA SER A 93 -10.38 0.18 0.55
C SER A 93 -9.29 -0.74 0.04
N VAL A 94 -9.02 -0.69 -1.27
CA VAL A 94 -7.90 -1.41 -1.89
C VAL A 94 -6.64 -0.57 -1.67
N CYS A 95 -5.67 -1.13 -0.96
CA CYS A 95 -4.47 -0.43 -0.54
C CYS A 95 -3.20 -1.18 -1.00
N ILE A 96 -2.13 -0.42 -1.20
CA ILE A 96 -0.79 -0.92 -1.49
C ILE A 96 0.19 -0.31 -0.50
N LEU A 97 1.14 -1.12 -0.06
CA LEU A 97 2.27 -0.72 0.77
C LEU A 97 3.51 -0.65 -0.13
N LEU A 98 4.19 0.49 -0.13
CA LEU A 98 5.40 0.72 -0.93
C LEU A 98 6.55 1.19 -0.02
N GLY A 99 7.77 0.84 -0.38
CA GLY A 99 9.00 1.44 0.12
C GLY A 99 9.56 2.43 -0.90
N ASP A 100 9.92 3.63 -0.47
CA ASP A 100 10.67 4.65 -1.24
C ASP A 100 12.11 4.78 -0.74
#